data_AF-A0A950TXB9-F1
#
_entry.id   AF-A0A950TXB9-F1
#
_cell.length_a   1.000
_cell.length_b   1.000
_cell.length_c   1.000
_cell.angle_alpha   90.00
_cell.angle_beta   90.00
_cell.angle_gamma   90.00
#
_symmetry.space_group_name_H-M   'P 1'
#
loop_
_entity.id
_entity.type
_entity.pdbx_description
1 polymer ?
#
loop_
_entity_poly.entity_id
_entity_poly.type
_entity_poly.pdbx_seq_one_letter_code
_entity_poly.pdbx_strand_id
1 'polypeptide(L)'
;MSTTYAGVDWASEKHDVLIADETGEEILAATFAHDEAGVRGLCRALVRHEVTLVAIERPDGLVVERLLDAGLRILPLHPNQVKAARDRFRASGGKSDRFDAFVLCELARTDHHRFRVLEPDSDQTKALRALTRAREDLVGTRTALVNQLRAELARFWPGPLGLFTSLHSQISLAFLERYPSPTDAHGLGAARLHAFLVRQHDTGRQTPAQLLAKLRRAPVARVGELELGTRRELVRSMVTTIKTLNEQIRQLERQIATAIREHPDGAIFLSLFKKPGSVITAAELLAEIGDCRGRYLTRDTLAADAGQAAVAIESGKRRAACFRWACNKRLRQAFVTLADTSRHHNPWAQDLYAAAIGRGHDHPRAIRTLGRGWCRIVWRCWQDRVPYDPARHRALQRHVTVTIPTASGPVPDLAATQRMTGAAVTQRAARKGRARSA
;
A
#
# COMPACT_ATOMS: atom_id res chain seq x y z
N MET A 1 -42.38 -11.42 14.92
CA MET A 1 -41.70 -11.76 13.65
C MET A 1 -40.40 -12.44 14.04
N SER A 2 -40.19 -13.67 13.58
CA SER A 2 -38.94 -14.40 13.84
C SER A 2 -37.81 -13.73 13.06
N THR A 3 -36.65 -13.56 13.69
CA THR A 3 -35.50 -12.89 13.07
C THR A 3 -34.83 -13.84 12.07
N THR A 4 -34.67 -13.42 10.82
CA THR A 4 -34.06 -14.25 9.78
C THR A 4 -32.62 -13.83 9.48
N TYR A 5 -31.78 -14.83 9.24
CA TYR A 5 -30.35 -14.68 8.96
C TYR A 5 -30.03 -15.37 7.65
N ALA A 6 -28.98 -14.91 6.96
CA ALA A 6 -28.50 -15.58 5.77
C ALA A 6 -26.98 -15.72 5.75
N GLY A 7 -26.52 -16.79 5.11
CA GLY A 7 -25.14 -16.96 4.70
C GLY A 7 -25.06 -17.03 3.18
N VAL A 8 -24.14 -16.26 2.61
CA VAL A 8 -23.89 -16.21 1.16
C VAL A 8 -22.46 -16.62 0.90
N ASP A 9 -22.28 -17.82 0.37
CA ASP A 9 -21.02 -18.26 -0.19
C ASP A 9 -20.96 -17.88 -1.67
N TRP A 10 -20.03 -16.99 -2.01
CA TRP A 10 -19.95 -16.40 -3.34
C TRP A 10 -18.76 -16.96 -4.14
N ALA A 11 -19.01 -17.36 -5.38
CA ALA A 11 -17.99 -17.76 -6.33
C ALA A 11 -18.07 -16.93 -7.61
N SER A 12 -17.16 -17.19 -8.56
CA SER A 12 -17.08 -16.46 -9.83
C SER A 12 -18.27 -16.71 -10.77
N GLU A 13 -18.91 -17.87 -10.66
CA GLU A 13 -19.99 -18.29 -11.59
C GLU A 13 -21.36 -18.39 -10.92
N LYS A 14 -21.38 -18.66 -9.61
CA LYS A 14 -22.61 -18.86 -8.83
C LYS A 14 -22.43 -18.44 -7.37
N HIS A 15 -23.54 -18.24 -6.70
CA HIS A 15 -23.63 -17.87 -5.29
C HIS A 15 -24.59 -18.80 -4.58
N ASP A 16 -24.10 -19.54 -3.61
CA ASP A 16 -24.88 -20.44 -2.78
C ASP A 16 -25.36 -19.68 -1.54
N VAL A 17 -26.64 -19.83 -1.22
CA VAL A 17 -27.32 -19.07 -0.18
C VAL A 17 -28.10 -20.00 0.70
N LEU A 18 -28.02 -19.75 2.00
CA LEU A 18 -28.90 -20.34 2.99
C LEU A 18 -29.53 -19.23 3.83
N ILE A 19 -30.85 -19.31 4.03
CA ILE A 19 -31.62 -18.46 4.92
C ILE A 19 -32.20 -19.34 6.01
N ALA A 20 -32.00 -18.94 7.27
CA ALA A 20 -32.54 -19.62 8.43
C ALA A 20 -33.24 -18.64 9.37
N ASP A 21 -34.16 -19.16 10.16
CA ASP A 21 -34.82 -18.40 11.23
C ASP A 21 -33.94 -18.35 12.50
N GLU A 22 -34.45 -17.77 13.59
CA GLU A 22 -33.73 -17.66 14.86
C GLU A 22 -33.46 -19.01 15.55
N THR A 23 -34.29 -20.02 15.29
CA THR A 23 -34.12 -21.38 15.82
C THR A 23 -33.08 -22.19 15.04
N GLY A 24 -32.76 -21.76 13.81
CA GLY A 24 -31.87 -22.45 12.89
C GLY A 24 -32.61 -23.34 11.90
N GLU A 25 -33.94 -23.21 11.78
CA GLU A 25 -34.73 -23.89 10.77
C GLU A 25 -34.45 -23.29 9.39
N GLU A 26 -34.15 -24.14 8.40
CA GLU A 26 -33.87 -23.71 7.02
C GLU A 26 -35.17 -23.20 6.37
N ILE A 27 -35.20 -21.91 6.03
CA ILE A 27 -36.31 -21.28 5.28
C ILE A 27 -36.09 -21.44 3.79
N LEU A 28 -34.84 -21.27 3.33
CA LEU A 28 -34.47 -21.35 1.93
C LEU A 28 -33.01 -21.80 1.79
N ALA A 29 -32.76 -22.74 0.89
CA ALA A 29 -31.44 -22.96 0.32
C ALA A 29 -31.54 -22.87 -1.21
N ALA A 30 -30.74 -21.98 -1.81
CA ALA A 30 -30.80 -21.71 -3.24
C ALA A 30 -29.43 -21.33 -3.81
N THR A 31 -29.28 -21.49 -5.12
CA THR A 31 -28.10 -21.10 -5.87
C THR A 31 -28.51 -20.08 -6.92
N PHE A 32 -27.76 -18.98 -7.02
CA PHE A 32 -27.97 -17.92 -8.00
C PHE A 32 -26.76 -17.79 -8.92
N ALA A 33 -26.97 -17.61 -10.22
CA ALA A 33 -25.87 -17.38 -11.16
C ALA A 33 -25.20 -16.00 -10.93
N HIS A 34 -23.93 -15.89 -11.29
CA HIS A 34 -23.19 -14.62 -11.31
C HIS A 34 -23.50 -13.82 -12.59
N ASP A 35 -24.78 -13.49 -12.77
CA ASP A 35 -25.28 -12.60 -13.81
C ASP A 35 -26.31 -11.62 -13.23
N GLU A 36 -26.78 -10.66 -14.03
CA GLU A 36 -27.71 -9.64 -13.55
C GLU A 36 -29.05 -10.22 -13.05
N ALA A 37 -29.55 -11.28 -13.68
CA ALA A 37 -30.78 -11.92 -13.26
C ALA A 37 -30.61 -12.67 -11.93
N GLY A 38 -29.48 -13.36 -11.77
CA GLY A 38 -29.10 -14.11 -10.59
C GLY A 38 -28.82 -13.20 -9.39
N VAL A 39 -28.00 -12.16 -9.53
CA VAL A 39 -27.72 -11.21 -8.44
C VAL A 39 -28.98 -10.44 -8.02
N ARG A 40 -29.84 -10.06 -8.98
CA ARG A 40 -31.16 -9.46 -8.67
C ARG A 40 -32.09 -10.47 -8.00
N GLY A 41 -32.05 -11.74 -8.43
CA GLY A 41 -32.78 -12.84 -7.80
C GLY A 41 -32.37 -13.04 -6.35
N LEU A 42 -31.06 -13.07 -6.08
CA LEU A 42 -30.47 -13.14 -4.76
C LEU A 42 -30.97 -12.02 -3.85
N CYS A 43 -30.84 -10.76 -4.29
CA CYS A 43 -31.29 -9.61 -3.49
C CYS A 43 -32.79 -9.69 -3.20
N ARG A 44 -33.61 -10.04 -4.21
CA ARG A 44 -35.06 -10.19 -4.04
C ARG A 44 -35.42 -11.30 -3.06
N ALA A 45 -34.71 -12.43 -3.07
CA ALA A 45 -34.96 -13.51 -2.12
C ALA A 45 -34.66 -13.06 -0.69
N LEU A 46 -33.51 -12.44 -0.45
CA LEU A 46 -33.11 -11.95 0.87
C LEU A 46 -34.07 -10.88 1.41
N VAL A 47 -34.48 -9.93 0.56
CA VAL A 47 -35.46 -8.89 0.94
C VAL A 47 -36.85 -9.49 1.20
N ARG A 48 -37.32 -10.43 0.35
CA ARG A 48 -38.62 -11.09 0.52
C ARG A 48 -38.72 -11.85 1.85
N HIS A 49 -37.63 -12.47 2.27
CA HIS A 49 -37.55 -13.21 3.53
C HIS A 49 -37.12 -12.34 4.72
N GLU A 50 -37.15 -11.01 4.56
CA GLU A 50 -36.88 -10.01 5.60
C GLU A 50 -35.55 -10.25 6.34
N VAL A 51 -34.52 -10.71 5.60
CA VAL A 51 -33.23 -11.08 6.18
C VAL A 51 -32.61 -9.91 6.92
N THR A 52 -32.41 -10.11 8.23
CA THR A 52 -31.89 -9.07 9.14
C THR A 52 -30.38 -8.90 9.01
N LEU A 53 -29.66 -9.98 8.72
CA LEU A 53 -28.20 -9.97 8.59
C LEU A 53 -27.70 -11.05 7.63
N VAL A 54 -26.83 -10.63 6.70
CA VAL A 54 -26.23 -11.50 5.68
C VAL A 54 -24.73 -11.67 5.96
N ALA A 55 -24.29 -12.87 6.29
CA ALA A 55 -22.87 -13.19 6.43
C ALA A 55 -22.21 -13.56 5.10
N ILE A 56 -21.01 -13.02 4.87
CA ILE A 56 -20.20 -13.23 3.65
C ILE A 56 -18.71 -13.17 3.97
N GLU A 57 -17.86 -13.86 3.22
CA GLU A 57 -16.42 -13.93 3.50
C GLU A 57 -15.60 -12.70 3.09
N ARG A 58 -16.15 -11.81 2.25
CA ARG A 58 -15.44 -10.61 1.79
C ARG A 58 -16.24 -9.33 2.04
N PRO A 59 -15.59 -8.24 2.45
CA PRO A 59 -16.24 -6.97 2.76
C PRO A 59 -16.45 -6.05 1.55
N ASP A 60 -16.13 -6.49 0.34
CA ASP A 60 -16.11 -5.68 -0.88
C ASP A 60 -16.46 -6.51 -2.12
N GLY A 61 -16.83 -5.84 -3.21
CA GLY A 61 -17.12 -6.45 -4.52
C GLY A 61 -18.58 -6.31 -4.94
N LEU A 62 -18.87 -6.66 -6.19
CA LEU A 62 -20.16 -6.39 -6.83
C LEU A 62 -21.36 -6.91 -6.03
N VAL A 63 -21.30 -8.14 -5.53
CA VAL A 63 -22.40 -8.73 -4.74
C VAL A 63 -22.61 -7.97 -3.44
N VAL A 64 -21.53 -7.64 -2.72
CA VAL A 64 -21.60 -6.87 -1.47
C VAL A 64 -22.26 -5.51 -1.72
N GLU A 65 -21.83 -4.79 -2.74
CA GLU A 65 -22.41 -3.48 -3.09
C GLU A 65 -23.91 -3.61 -3.44
N ARG A 66 -24.29 -4.62 -4.23
CA ARG A 66 -25.70 -4.86 -4.60
C ARG A 66 -26.58 -5.23 -3.40
N LEU A 67 -26.03 -5.96 -2.43
CA LEU A 67 -26.73 -6.27 -1.18
C LEU A 67 -26.91 -5.01 -0.31
N LEU A 68 -25.88 -4.16 -0.21
CA LEU A 68 -25.98 -2.87 0.49
C LEU A 68 -27.01 -1.94 -0.17
N ASP A 69 -27.01 -1.84 -1.50
CA ASP A 69 -27.98 -1.05 -2.28
C ASP A 69 -29.42 -1.56 -2.10
N ALA A 70 -29.59 -2.86 -1.87
CA ALA A 70 -30.87 -3.47 -1.52
C ALA A 70 -31.31 -3.21 -0.07
N GLY A 71 -30.53 -2.45 0.71
CA GLY A 71 -30.80 -2.12 2.11
C GLY A 71 -30.44 -3.22 3.10
N LEU A 72 -29.72 -4.26 2.66
CA LEU A 72 -29.35 -5.40 3.52
C LEU A 72 -28.13 -5.07 4.37
N ARG A 73 -28.14 -5.59 5.60
CA ARG A 73 -27.00 -5.47 6.52
C ARG A 73 -26.06 -6.64 6.31
N ILE A 74 -24.77 -6.36 6.17
CA ILE A 74 -23.75 -7.35 5.83
C ILE A 74 -22.84 -7.61 7.03
N LEU A 75 -22.55 -8.87 7.32
CA LEU A 75 -21.59 -9.33 8.30
C LEU A 75 -20.37 -9.94 7.59
N PRO A 76 -19.30 -9.16 7.35
CA PRO A 76 -18.09 -9.68 6.74
C PRO A 76 -17.33 -10.55 7.75
N LEU A 77 -17.06 -11.80 7.36
CA LEU A 77 -16.35 -12.78 8.16
C LEU A 77 -15.02 -13.11 7.49
N HIS A 78 -13.92 -13.11 8.25
CA HIS A 78 -12.63 -13.46 7.68
C HIS A 78 -12.60 -14.97 7.34
N PRO A 79 -12.04 -15.41 6.20
CA PRO A 79 -12.04 -16.83 5.81
C PRO A 79 -11.47 -17.78 6.87
N ASN A 80 -10.43 -17.36 7.61
CA ASN A 80 -9.92 -18.13 8.75
C ASN A 80 -10.93 -18.34 9.89
N GLN A 81 -11.85 -17.39 10.13
CA GLN A 81 -12.91 -17.52 11.13
C GLN A 81 -13.95 -18.54 10.68
N VAL A 82 -14.37 -18.45 9.42
CA VAL A 82 -15.30 -19.42 8.80
C VAL A 82 -14.68 -20.82 8.81
N LYS A 83 -13.42 -20.94 8.37
CA LYS A 83 -12.67 -22.20 8.41
C LYS A 83 -12.60 -22.80 9.82
N ALA A 84 -12.36 -21.97 10.85
CA ALA A 84 -12.31 -22.43 12.24
C ALA A 84 -13.69 -22.85 12.79
N ALA A 85 -14.78 -22.37 12.20
CA ALA A 85 -16.14 -22.71 12.61
C ALA A 85 -16.67 -24.00 11.97
N ARG A 86 -16.13 -24.42 10.81
CA ARG A 86 -16.61 -25.60 10.06
C ARG A 86 -16.69 -26.87 10.92
N ASP A 87 -15.65 -27.13 11.69
CA ASP A 87 -15.53 -28.35 12.51
C ASP A 87 -16.56 -28.39 13.68
N ARG A 88 -17.22 -27.27 14.00
CA ARG A 88 -18.33 -27.24 14.98
C ARG A 88 -19.57 -27.98 14.48
N PHE A 89 -19.78 -28.00 13.17
CA PHE A 89 -21.03 -28.44 12.56
C PHE A 89 -20.89 -29.72 11.73
N ARG A 90 -19.67 -30.20 11.51
CA ARG A 90 -19.43 -31.42 10.75
C ARG A 90 -18.13 -32.11 11.19
N ALA A 91 -18.20 -33.44 11.38
CA ALA A 91 -17.04 -34.27 11.70
C ALA A 91 -16.28 -34.76 10.45
N SER A 92 -16.92 -34.76 9.27
CA SER A 92 -16.28 -35.17 8.00
C SER A 92 -15.74 -33.96 7.23
N GLY A 93 -14.51 -34.08 6.71
CA GLY A 93 -13.78 -32.99 6.05
C GLY A 93 -14.25 -32.63 4.63
N GLY A 94 -15.46 -33.02 4.23
CA GLY A 94 -15.99 -32.75 2.88
C GLY A 94 -16.34 -31.27 2.72
N LYS A 95 -15.70 -30.60 1.75
CA LYS A 95 -16.01 -29.22 1.36
C LYS A 95 -17.17 -29.20 0.35
N SER A 96 -18.18 -28.37 0.58
CA SER A 96 -19.23 -28.06 -0.39
C SER A 96 -19.69 -26.62 -0.20
N ASP A 97 -19.92 -25.88 -1.29
CA ASP A 97 -20.32 -24.47 -1.26
C ASP A 97 -21.61 -24.24 -0.44
N ARG A 98 -22.60 -25.14 -0.54
CA ARG A 98 -23.82 -25.11 0.28
C ARG A 98 -23.54 -25.20 1.79
N PHE A 99 -22.50 -25.95 2.18
CA PHE A 99 -22.09 -26.04 3.58
C PHE A 99 -21.36 -24.78 4.04
N ASP A 100 -20.60 -24.13 3.16
CA ASP A 100 -19.98 -22.84 3.46
C ASP A 100 -21.05 -21.75 3.65
N ALA A 101 -22.11 -21.74 2.83
CA ALA A 101 -23.28 -20.89 3.04
C ALA A 101 -24.01 -21.19 4.37
N PHE A 102 -24.16 -22.47 4.74
CA PHE A 102 -24.69 -22.87 6.04
C PHE A 102 -23.85 -22.33 7.21
N VAL A 103 -22.53 -22.53 7.19
CA VAL A 103 -21.63 -22.06 8.26
C VAL A 103 -21.67 -20.54 8.40
N LEU A 104 -21.71 -19.81 7.28
CA LEU A 104 -21.88 -18.36 7.29
C LEU A 104 -23.22 -17.96 7.94
N CYS A 105 -24.32 -18.61 7.56
CA CYS A 105 -25.64 -18.36 8.13
C CYS A 105 -25.67 -18.60 9.64
N GLU A 106 -25.10 -19.71 10.09
CA GLU A 106 -25.03 -20.06 11.51
C GLU A 106 -24.17 -19.08 12.32
N LEU A 107 -23.07 -18.59 11.74
CA LEU A 107 -22.25 -17.54 12.37
C LEU A 107 -23.00 -16.20 12.46
N ALA A 108 -23.81 -15.85 11.45
CA ALA A 108 -24.69 -14.69 11.53
C ALA A 108 -25.76 -14.88 12.63
N ARG A 109 -26.35 -16.05 12.74
CA ARG A 109 -27.41 -16.32 13.72
C ARG A 109 -26.87 -16.34 15.15
N THR A 110 -25.80 -17.09 15.39
CA THR A 110 -25.32 -17.41 16.76
C THR A 110 -24.21 -16.50 17.27
N ASP A 111 -23.36 -15.97 16.38
CA ASP A 111 -22.12 -15.28 16.74
C ASP A 111 -22.08 -13.81 16.28
N HIS A 112 -23.12 -13.25 15.64
CA HIS A 112 -23.10 -11.88 15.08
C HIS A 112 -22.68 -10.79 16.07
N HIS A 113 -23.04 -10.92 17.35
CA HIS A 113 -22.66 -9.98 18.41
C HIS A 113 -21.14 -9.85 18.62
N ARG A 114 -20.35 -10.79 18.08
CA ARG A 114 -18.88 -10.80 18.13
C ARG A 114 -18.24 -10.18 16.89
N PHE A 115 -19.03 -9.94 15.86
CA PHE A 115 -18.58 -9.44 14.56
C PHE A 115 -19.16 -8.06 14.29
N ARG A 116 -18.51 -7.34 13.38
CA ARG A 116 -18.93 -5.99 13.02
C ARG A 116 -19.72 -6.02 11.73
N VAL A 117 -20.90 -5.41 11.75
CA VAL A 117 -21.64 -5.12 10.52
C VAL A 117 -20.81 -4.19 9.64
N LEU A 118 -20.78 -4.48 8.35
CA LEU A 118 -20.10 -3.67 7.35
C LEU A 118 -20.77 -2.30 7.26
N GLU A 119 -19.97 -1.26 7.49
CA GLU A 119 -20.32 0.11 7.15
C GLU A 119 -19.49 0.47 5.90
N PRO A 120 -20.14 0.77 4.76
CA PRO A 120 -19.42 1.08 3.54
C PRO A 120 -18.62 2.38 3.68
N ASP A 121 -17.49 2.45 3.00
CA ASP A 121 -16.80 3.71 2.79
C ASP A 121 -17.55 4.57 1.76
N SER A 122 -17.23 5.87 1.71
CA SER A 122 -17.74 6.73 0.65
C SER A 122 -17.27 6.30 -0.75
N ASP A 123 -18.00 6.75 -1.77
CA ASP A 123 -17.61 6.59 -3.17
C ASP A 123 -16.22 7.19 -3.44
N GLN A 124 -15.90 8.35 -2.86
CA GLN A 124 -14.59 8.99 -2.98
C GLN A 124 -13.46 8.11 -2.42
N THR A 125 -13.67 7.45 -1.28
CA THR A 125 -12.69 6.50 -0.70
C THR A 125 -12.56 5.25 -1.57
N LYS A 126 -13.66 4.69 -2.07
CA LYS A 126 -13.64 3.52 -2.97
C LYS A 126 -12.89 3.83 -4.28
N ALA A 127 -13.16 4.99 -4.88
CA ALA A 127 -12.47 5.48 -6.08
C ALA A 127 -10.97 5.70 -5.83
N LEU A 128 -10.61 6.35 -4.72
CA LEU A 128 -9.19 6.55 -4.35
C LEU A 128 -8.48 5.20 -4.19
N ARG A 129 -9.12 4.22 -3.53
CA ARG A 129 -8.59 2.87 -3.36
C ARG A 129 -8.38 2.15 -4.68
N ALA A 130 -9.33 2.25 -5.62
CA ALA A 130 -9.18 1.69 -6.95
C ALA A 130 -7.95 2.29 -7.67
N LEU A 131 -7.78 3.62 -7.62
CA LEU A 131 -6.65 4.31 -8.21
C LEU A 131 -5.31 3.90 -7.59
N THR A 132 -5.20 3.88 -6.26
CA THR A 132 -3.95 3.50 -5.56
C THR A 132 -3.58 2.05 -5.83
N ARG A 133 -4.56 1.14 -5.86
CA ARG A 133 -4.32 -0.27 -6.14
C ARG A 133 -3.89 -0.51 -7.58
N ALA A 134 -4.57 0.12 -8.55
CA ALA A 134 -4.18 0.07 -9.96
C ALA A 134 -2.75 0.59 -10.19
N ARG A 135 -2.36 1.68 -9.51
CA ARG A 135 -0.98 2.19 -9.57
C ARG A 135 0.02 1.14 -9.07
N GLU A 136 -0.24 0.53 -7.91
CA GLU A 136 0.64 -0.49 -7.33
C GLU A 136 0.80 -1.68 -8.29
N ASP A 137 -0.29 -2.13 -8.92
CA ASP A 137 -0.27 -3.24 -9.86
C ASP A 137 0.55 -2.92 -11.13
N LEU A 138 0.42 -1.70 -11.67
CA LEU A 138 1.25 -1.24 -12.80
C LEU A 138 2.73 -1.08 -12.40
N VAL A 139 3.02 -0.59 -11.20
CA VAL A 139 4.39 -0.51 -10.67
C VAL A 139 4.99 -1.91 -10.53
N GLY A 140 4.21 -2.90 -10.07
CA GLY A 140 4.60 -4.31 -10.01
C GLY A 140 4.93 -4.88 -11.39
N THR A 141 4.02 -4.71 -12.35
CA THR A 141 4.20 -5.13 -13.75
C THR A 141 5.45 -4.50 -14.37
N ARG A 142 5.64 -3.19 -14.21
CA ARG A 142 6.85 -2.49 -14.68
C ARG A 142 8.11 -3.06 -14.05
N THR A 143 8.09 -3.32 -12.74
CA THR A 143 9.26 -3.85 -12.02
C THR A 143 9.65 -5.24 -12.54
N ALA A 144 8.67 -6.11 -12.78
CA ALA A 144 8.90 -7.42 -13.38
C ALA A 144 9.53 -7.28 -14.79
N LEU A 145 8.98 -6.41 -15.63
CA LEU A 145 9.49 -6.19 -16.98
C LEU A 145 10.89 -5.56 -16.99
N VAL A 146 11.19 -4.64 -16.06
CA VAL A 146 12.54 -4.08 -15.91
C VAL A 146 13.56 -5.15 -15.50
N ASN A 147 13.16 -6.11 -14.66
CA ASN A 147 14.01 -7.23 -14.30
C ASN A 147 14.24 -8.16 -15.50
N GLN A 148 13.23 -8.40 -16.33
CA GLN A 148 13.37 -9.13 -17.59
C GLN A 148 14.32 -8.40 -18.55
N LEU A 149 14.15 -7.08 -18.75
CA LEU A 149 15.06 -6.26 -19.55
C LEU A 149 16.50 -6.32 -19.03
N ARG A 150 16.69 -6.22 -17.71
CA ARG A 150 18.01 -6.36 -17.07
C ARG A 150 18.64 -7.71 -17.40
N ALA A 151 17.88 -8.79 -17.25
CA ALA A 151 18.36 -10.14 -17.53
C ALA A 151 18.70 -10.31 -19.02
N GLU A 152 17.90 -9.73 -19.91
CA GLU A 152 18.13 -9.79 -21.35
C GLU A 152 19.40 -9.02 -21.74
N LEU A 153 19.57 -7.79 -21.26
CA LEU A 153 20.80 -7.02 -21.47
C LEU A 153 22.02 -7.76 -20.90
N ALA A 154 21.92 -8.38 -19.72
CA ALA A 154 23.04 -9.11 -19.13
C ALA A 154 23.55 -10.27 -20.02
N ARG A 155 22.69 -10.85 -20.87
CA ARG A 155 23.05 -11.97 -21.76
C ARG A 155 23.90 -11.54 -22.96
N PHE A 156 23.59 -10.41 -23.59
CA PHE A 156 24.22 -10.02 -24.87
C PHE A 156 24.73 -8.58 -24.94
N TRP A 157 24.21 -7.68 -24.11
CA TRP A 157 24.54 -6.26 -24.12
C TRP A 157 24.62 -5.69 -22.69
N PRO A 158 25.60 -6.11 -21.87
CA PRO A 158 25.64 -5.75 -20.44
C PRO A 158 26.08 -4.30 -20.18
N GLY A 159 26.71 -3.63 -21.16
CA GLY A 159 27.28 -2.28 -20.98
C GLY A 159 26.31 -1.20 -20.48
N PRO A 160 25.04 -1.14 -20.91
CA PRO A 160 24.07 -0.17 -20.41
C PRO A 160 23.65 -0.32 -18.94
N LEU A 161 23.84 -1.49 -18.32
CA LEU A 161 23.27 -1.82 -17.00
C LEU A 161 23.71 -0.89 -15.85
N GLY A 162 24.87 -0.24 -16.00
CA GLY A 162 25.45 0.66 -15.00
C GLY A 162 25.71 2.09 -15.50
N LEU A 163 25.11 2.48 -16.63
CA LEU A 163 25.29 3.83 -17.18
C LEU A 163 24.53 4.89 -16.39
N PHE A 164 23.30 4.59 -15.98
CA PHE A 164 22.40 5.54 -15.33
C PHE A 164 21.83 4.96 -14.02
N THR A 165 21.13 5.80 -13.25
CA THR A 165 20.63 5.44 -11.90
C THR A 165 19.62 4.29 -11.90
N SER A 166 18.75 4.21 -12.91
CA SER A 166 17.78 3.12 -13.04
C SER A 166 17.47 2.82 -14.52
N LEU A 167 17.18 1.56 -14.84
CA LEU A 167 16.86 1.13 -16.21
C LEU A 167 15.50 1.64 -16.71
N HIS A 168 14.58 1.98 -15.81
CA HIS A 168 13.29 2.56 -16.16
C HIS A 168 13.28 4.09 -16.12
N SER A 169 14.42 4.73 -15.89
CA SER A 169 14.51 6.19 -16.02
C SER A 169 14.34 6.61 -17.49
N GLN A 170 13.83 7.81 -17.71
CA GLN A 170 13.62 8.35 -19.07
C GLN A 170 14.90 8.29 -19.91
N ILE A 171 16.04 8.63 -19.32
CA ILE A 171 17.33 8.63 -20.01
C ILE A 171 17.80 7.21 -20.38
N SER A 172 17.65 6.22 -19.49
CA SER A 172 17.99 4.83 -19.79
C SER A 172 17.15 4.27 -20.92
N LEU A 173 15.84 4.55 -20.90
CA LEU A 173 14.92 4.08 -21.92
C LEU A 173 15.20 4.76 -23.27
N ALA A 174 15.45 6.08 -23.27
CA ALA A 174 15.85 6.80 -24.48
C ALA A 174 17.20 6.31 -25.03
N PHE A 175 18.13 5.92 -24.15
CA PHE A 175 19.41 5.35 -24.57
C PHE A 175 19.22 3.99 -25.21
N LEU A 176 18.48 3.08 -24.57
CA LEU A 176 18.23 1.73 -25.08
C LEU A 176 17.32 1.71 -26.30
N GLU A 177 16.46 2.71 -26.48
CA GLU A 177 15.68 2.90 -27.70
C GLU A 177 16.57 3.25 -28.89
N ARG A 178 17.61 4.08 -28.67
CA ARG A 178 18.57 4.49 -29.70
C ARG A 178 19.71 3.50 -29.91
N TYR A 179 20.13 2.83 -28.85
CA TYR A 179 21.27 1.91 -28.80
C TYR A 179 20.89 0.56 -28.15
N PRO A 180 19.92 -0.18 -28.74
CA PRO A 180 19.40 -1.42 -28.15
C PRO A 180 20.39 -2.58 -28.17
N SER A 181 21.45 -2.51 -28.98
CA SER A 181 22.44 -3.57 -29.13
C SER A 181 23.87 -3.03 -29.29
N PRO A 182 24.90 -3.91 -29.19
CA PRO A 182 26.29 -3.52 -29.41
C PRO A 182 26.56 -2.88 -30.78
N THR A 183 25.90 -3.36 -31.84
CA THR A 183 26.09 -2.85 -33.21
C THR A 183 25.55 -1.44 -33.36
N ASP A 184 24.39 -1.14 -32.74
CA ASP A 184 23.83 0.21 -32.74
C ASP A 184 24.77 1.21 -32.03
N ALA A 185 25.52 0.75 -31.02
CA ALA A 185 26.46 1.56 -30.26
C ALA A 185 27.89 1.59 -30.83
N HIS A 186 28.19 0.87 -31.91
CA HIS A 186 29.55 0.75 -32.45
C HIS A 186 30.18 2.12 -32.79
N GLY A 187 29.40 2.97 -33.46
CA GLY A 187 29.82 4.33 -33.82
C GLY A 187 29.61 5.38 -32.71
N LEU A 188 29.36 4.98 -31.47
CA LEU A 188 29.15 5.90 -30.36
C LEU A 188 30.50 6.43 -29.83
N GLY A 189 30.76 7.70 -30.12
CA GLY A 189 31.90 8.46 -29.59
C GLY A 189 31.49 9.44 -28.49
N ALA A 190 32.47 10.03 -27.80
CA ALA A 190 32.25 10.94 -26.67
C ALA A 190 31.40 12.17 -27.07
N ALA A 191 31.62 12.75 -28.25
CA ALA A 191 30.84 13.89 -28.75
C ALA A 191 29.37 13.53 -29.01
N ARG A 192 29.10 12.35 -29.61
CA ARG A 192 27.73 11.88 -29.85
C ARG A 192 27.00 11.56 -28.54
N LEU A 193 27.70 10.94 -27.59
CA LEU A 193 27.14 10.69 -26.27
C LEU A 193 26.86 12.00 -25.53
N HIS A 194 27.77 12.97 -25.58
CA HIS A 194 27.54 14.31 -25.03
C HIS A 194 26.28 14.96 -25.61
N ALA A 195 26.14 14.98 -26.94
CA ALA A 195 24.95 15.52 -27.60
C ALA A 195 23.66 14.78 -27.20
N PHE A 196 23.72 13.46 -27.00
CA PHE A 196 22.60 12.69 -26.47
C PHE A 196 22.24 13.10 -25.03
N LEU A 197 23.23 13.21 -24.14
CA LEU A 197 23.02 13.58 -22.73
C LEU A 197 22.41 14.98 -22.61
N VAL A 198 22.91 15.95 -23.38
CA VAL A 198 22.35 17.32 -23.44
C VAL A 198 20.88 17.29 -23.86
N ARG A 199 20.54 16.51 -24.90
CA ARG A 199 19.16 16.37 -25.37
C ARG A 199 18.23 15.74 -24.34
N GLN A 200 18.73 14.81 -23.53
CA GLN A 200 17.97 14.18 -22.46
C GLN A 200 17.97 15.00 -21.16
N HIS A 201 18.54 16.20 -21.18
CA HIS A 201 18.71 17.07 -20.01
C HIS A 201 19.38 16.34 -18.83
N ASP A 202 20.36 15.48 -19.11
CA ASP A 202 21.09 14.78 -18.07
C ASP A 202 21.96 15.74 -17.25
N THR A 203 21.80 15.71 -15.94
CA THR A 203 22.63 16.44 -14.99
C THR A 203 23.54 15.50 -14.21
N GLY A 204 23.90 14.36 -14.82
CA GLY A 204 24.76 13.37 -14.22
C GLY A 204 26.14 13.93 -13.87
N ARG A 205 26.78 13.36 -12.84
CA ARG A 205 28.12 13.76 -12.42
C ARG A 205 29.23 13.17 -13.29
N GLN A 206 28.89 12.22 -14.15
CA GLN A 206 29.87 11.48 -14.95
C GLN A 206 30.04 12.14 -16.30
N THR A 207 31.29 12.26 -16.74
CA THR A 207 31.57 12.82 -18.07
C THR A 207 31.17 11.83 -19.17
N PRO A 208 30.87 12.30 -20.39
CA PRO A 208 30.60 11.42 -21.52
C PRO A 208 31.72 10.40 -21.76
N ALA A 209 32.98 10.79 -21.56
CA ALA A 209 34.12 9.89 -21.68
C ALA A 209 34.08 8.76 -20.63
N GLN A 210 33.73 9.06 -19.38
CA GLN A 210 33.61 8.05 -18.31
C GLN A 210 32.46 7.06 -18.59
N LEU A 211 31.31 7.56 -19.07
CA LEU A 211 30.18 6.71 -19.42
C LEU A 211 30.51 5.82 -20.62
N LEU A 212 31.20 6.36 -21.63
CA LEU A 212 31.64 5.59 -22.79
C LEU A 212 32.67 4.52 -22.41
N ALA A 213 33.61 4.85 -21.52
CA ALA A 213 34.56 3.88 -20.98
C ALA A 213 33.86 2.74 -20.22
N LYS A 214 32.84 3.06 -19.40
CA LYS A 214 32.00 2.04 -18.75
C LYS A 214 31.29 1.14 -19.74
N LEU A 215 30.69 1.72 -20.78
CA LEU A 215 30.00 0.98 -21.84
C LEU A 215 30.96 -0.01 -22.54
N ARG A 216 32.17 0.44 -22.88
CA ARG A 216 33.18 -0.34 -23.61
C ARG A 216 33.93 -1.36 -22.76
N ARG A 217 34.00 -1.16 -21.44
CA ARG A 217 34.63 -2.11 -20.51
C ARG A 217 33.78 -3.38 -20.30
N ALA A 218 32.50 -3.33 -20.63
CA ALA A 218 31.60 -4.45 -20.42
C ALA A 218 31.97 -5.65 -21.32
N PRO A 219 31.73 -6.90 -20.86
CA PRO A 219 32.00 -8.09 -21.66
C PRO A 219 31.26 -8.06 -23.01
N VAL A 220 31.95 -8.50 -24.06
CA VAL A 220 31.36 -8.68 -25.39
C VAL A 220 30.82 -10.10 -25.48
N ALA A 221 29.52 -10.24 -25.69
CA ALA A 221 28.91 -11.54 -25.91
C ALA A 221 29.21 -12.05 -27.33
N ARG A 222 29.40 -13.36 -27.47
CA ARG A 222 29.50 -14.03 -28.78
C ARG A 222 28.10 -14.50 -29.17
N VAL A 223 27.42 -13.72 -30.00
CA VAL A 223 26.09 -14.02 -30.52
C VAL A 223 26.12 -14.02 -32.05
N GLY A 224 25.40 -14.94 -32.68
CA GLY A 224 25.24 -14.95 -34.14
C GLY A 224 24.38 -13.77 -34.61
N GLU A 225 24.41 -13.47 -35.91
CA GLU A 225 23.69 -12.32 -36.49
C GLU A 225 22.18 -12.39 -36.26
N LEU A 226 21.56 -13.56 -36.48
CA LEU A 226 20.13 -13.78 -36.27
C LEU A 226 19.72 -13.61 -34.80
N GLU A 227 20.55 -14.12 -33.88
CA GLU A 227 20.33 -13.97 -32.44
C GLU A 227 20.45 -12.50 -32.03
N LEU A 228 21.48 -11.80 -32.50
CA LEU A 228 21.68 -10.38 -32.24
C LEU A 228 20.48 -9.55 -32.72
N GLY A 229 20.02 -9.77 -33.96
CA GLY A 229 18.84 -9.11 -34.51
C GLY A 229 17.59 -9.37 -33.68
N THR A 230 17.36 -10.62 -33.26
CA THR A 230 16.22 -11.00 -32.42
C THR A 230 16.26 -10.32 -31.05
N ARG A 231 17.40 -10.39 -30.35
CA ARG A 231 17.56 -9.80 -29.01
C ARG A 231 17.46 -8.27 -29.04
N ARG A 232 17.96 -7.64 -30.10
CA ARG A 232 17.79 -6.20 -30.35
C ARG A 232 16.32 -5.81 -30.38
N GLU A 233 15.49 -6.56 -31.11
CA GLU A 233 14.04 -6.28 -31.18
C GLU A 233 13.33 -6.58 -29.85
N LEU A 234 13.74 -7.62 -29.12
CA LEU A 234 13.23 -7.88 -27.76
C LEU A 234 13.50 -6.70 -26.82
N VAL A 235 14.72 -6.15 -26.82
CA VAL A 235 15.06 -4.95 -26.03
C VAL A 235 14.17 -3.77 -26.42
N ARG A 236 13.99 -3.50 -27.73
CA ARG A 236 13.12 -2.41 -28.21
C ARG A 236 11.67 -2.57 -27.74
N SER A 237 11.13 -3.79 -27.83
CA SER A 237 9.76 -4.11 -27.39
C SER A 237 9.58 -3.89 -25.88
N MET A 238 10.52 -4.39 -25.07
CA MET A 238 10.52 -4.19 -23.61
C MET A 238 10.63 -2.70 -23.26
N VAL A 239 11.52 -1.96 -23.92
CA VAL A 239 11.70 -0.51 -23.70
C VAL A 239 10.42 0.26 -24.02
N THR A 240 9.79 -0.04 -25.16
CA THR A 240 8.52 0.58 -25.56
C THR A 240 7.44 0.35 -24.51
N THR A 241 7.30 -0.90 -24.07
CA THR A 241 6.31 -1.27 -23.05
C THR A 241 6.58 -0.59 -21.70
N ILE A 242 7.85 -0.52 -21.26
CA ILE A 242 8.22 0.18 -20.02
C ILE A 242 7.92 1.69 -20.12
N LYS A 243 8.17 2.31 -21.29
CA LYS A 243 7.81 3.73 -21.52
C LYS A 243 6.31 3.95 -21.36
N THR A 244 5.49 3.09 -21.95
CA THR A 244 4.02 3.15 -21.80
C THR A 244 3.60 2.99 -20.35
N LEU A 245 4.12 1.98 -19.64
CA LEU A 245 3.81 1.78 -18.22
C LEU A 245 4.21 2.99 -17.36
N ASN A 246 5.36 3.60 -17.62
CA ASN A 246 5.78 4.81 -16.92
C ASN A 246 4.80 5.97 -17.14
N GLU A 247 4.27 6.16 -18.36
CA GLU A 247 3.26 7.21 -18.60
C GLU A 247 1.96 6.93 -17.86
N GLN A 248 1.46 5.70 -17.93
CA GLN A 248 0.23 5.31 -17.24
C GLN A 248 0.36 5.45 -15.72
N ILE A 249 1.50 5.08 -15.14
CA ILE A 249 1.79 5.31 -13.72
C ILE A 249 1.77 6.81 -13.40
N ARG A 250 2.40 7.66 -14.22
CA ARG A 250 2.37 9.12 -14.02
C ARG A 250 0.96 9.70 -14.14
N GLN A 251 0.12 9.15 -15.00
CA GLN A 251 -1.28 9.55 -15.13
C GLN A 251 -2.07 9.19 -13.86
N LEU A 252 -1.94 7.96 -13.37
CA LEU A 252 -2.57 7.54 -12.11
C LEU A 252 -2.07 8.36 -10.92
N GLU A 253 -0.77 8.66 -10.84
CA GLU A 253 -0.22 9.50 -9.78
C GLU A 253 -0.82 10.92 -9.77
N ARG A 254 -1.09 11.50 -10.95
CA ARG A 254 -1.80 12.78 -11.08
C ARG A 254 -3.24 12.68 -10.59
N GLN A 255 -3.96 11.64 -11.00
CA GLN A 255 -5.35 11.40 -10.57
C GLN A 255 -5.45 11.17 -9.06
N ILE A 256 -4.56 10.35 -8.49
CA ILE A 256 -4.46 10.12 -7.04
C ILE A 256 -4.20 11.45 -6.31
N ALA A 257 -3.29 12.27 -6.81
CA ALA A 257 -2.98 13.56 -6.20
C ALA A 257 -4.15 14.54 -6.23
N THR A 258 -4.99 14.51 -7.26
CA THR A 258 -6.24 15.28 -7.31
C THR A 258 -7.25 14.71 -6.32
N ALA A 259 -7.56 13.41 -6.43
CA ALA A 259 -8.58 12.75 -5.63
C ALA A 259 -8.35 12.88 -4.12
N ILE A 260 -7.11 12.73 -3.65
CA ILE A 260 -6.83 12.91 -2.21
C ILE A 260 -6.99 14.35 -1.75
N ARG A 261 -6.73 15.37 -2.60
CA ARG A 261 -6.91 16.77 -2.21
C ARG A 261 -8.38 17.17 -2.14
N GLU A 262 -9.21 16.54 -2.97
CA GLU A 262 -10.66 16.73 -2.98
C GLU A 262 -11.38 15.90 -1.92
N HIS A 263 -10.74 14.84 -1.41
CA HIS A 263 -11.30 13.98 -0.38
C HIS A 263 -11.45 14.74 0.97
N PRO A 264 -12.59 14.64 1.68
CA PRO A 264 -12.80 15.33 2.96
C PRO A 264 -11.71 15.05 4.02
N ASP A 265 -11.28 13.79 4.13
CA ASP A 265 -10.18 13.40 5.03
C ASP A 265 -8.77 13.62 4.46
N GLY A 266 -8.65 14.13 3.23
CA GLY A 266 -7.38 14.31 2.52
C GLY A 266 -6.35 15.11 3.32
N ALA A 267 -6.78 16.23 3.89
CA ALA A 267 -5.93 17.10 4.72
C ALA A 267 -5.34 16.37 5.93
N ILE A 268 -6.07 15.40 6.50
CA ILE A 268 -5.61 14.61 7.64
C ILE A 268 -4.38 13.79 7.25
N PHE A 269 -4.47 13.04 6.15
CA PHE A 269 -3.37 12.17 5.73
C PHE A 269 -2.22 12.94 5.11
N LEU A 270 -2.49 14.01 4.36
CA LEU A 270 -1.45 14.86 3.77
C LEU A 270 -0.59 15.54 4.84
N SER A 271 -1.19 15.96 5.97
CA SER A 271 -0.47 16.64 7.07
C SER A 271 0.61 15.79 7.75
N LEU A 272 0.60 14.47 7.56
CA LEU A 272 1.61 13.56 8.11
C LEU A 272 2.97 13.70 7.43
N PHE A 273 3.02 14.33 6.25
CA PHE A 273 4.22 14.38 5.42
C PHE A 273 4.70 15.81 5.18
N LYS A 274 6.02 16.02 5.25
CA LYS A 274 6.63 17.33 4.93
C LYS A 274 6.79 17.61 3.44
N LYS A 275 6.86 16.57 2.60
CA LYS A 275 7.20 16.69 1.18
C LYS A 275 5.96 16.51 0.30
N PRO A 276 5.75 17.36 -0.72
CA PRO A 276 4.71 17.15 -1.71
C PRO A 276 4.78 15.79 -2.44
N GLY A 277 5.97 15.17 -2.53
CA GLY A 277 6.13 13.85 -3.16
C GLY A 277 5.56 12.66 -2.37
N SER A 278 5.10 12.87 -1.13
CA SER A 278 4.52 11.82 -0.27
C SER A 278 3.00 11.66 -0.42
N VAL A 279 2.40 12.41 -1.36
CA VAL A 279 0.95 12.39 -1.65
C VAL A 279 0.44 10.97 -1.92
N ILE A 280 1.22 10.14 -2.61
CA ILE A 280 0.83 8.76 -2.91
C ILE A 280 0.70 7.92 -1.63
N THR A 281 1.67 7.99 -0.73
CA THR A 281 1.59 7.24 0.54
C THR A 281 0.47 7.76 1.44
N ALA A 282 0.21 9.07 1.43
CA ALA A 282 -0.96 9.63 2.12
C ALA A 282 -2.27 9.06 1.54
N ALA A 283 -2.37 8.93 0.21
CA ALA A 283 -3.53 8.38 -0.44
C ALA A 283 -3.70 6.89 -0.14
N GLU A 284 -2.62 6.12 -0.15
CA GLU A 284 -2.62 4.70 0.22
C GLU A 284 -3.08 4.50 1.68
N LEU A 285 -2.64 5.35 2.61
CA LEU A 285 -3.12 5.32 3.99
C LEU A 285 -4.63 5.59 4.07
N LEU A 286 -5.11 6.65 3.42
CA LEU A 286 -6.54 7.00 3.41
C LEU A 286 -7.36 5.87 2.79
N ALA A 287 -6.97 5.41 1.60
CA ALA A 287 -7.65 4.37 0.85
C ALA A 287 -7.77 3.06 1.63
N GLU A 288 -6.72 2.62 2.31
CA GLU A 288 -6.73 1.33 3.02
C GLU A 288 -7.32 1.43 4.43
N ILE A 289 -7.23 2.59 5.11
CA ILE A 289 -7.92 2.82 6.39
C ILE A 289 -9.42 3.05 6.19
N GLY A 290 -9.79 3.70 5.08
CA GLY A 290 -11.15 4.14 4.79
C GLY A 290 -11.56 5.38 5.57
N ASP A 291 -12.77 5.87 5.30
CA ASP A 291 -13.38 7.02 5.97
C ASP A 291 -14.48 6.62 6.97
N CYS A 292 -14.87 5.34 6.99
CA CYS A 292 -15.72 4.77 8.02
C CYS A 292 -14.99 4.65 9.38
N ARG A 293 -15.26 5.59 10.28
CA ARG A 293 -14.59 5.70 11.60
C ARG A 293 -14.75 4.49 12.51
N GLY A 294 -15.90 3.82 12.47
CA GLY A 294 -16.10 2.65 13.30
C GLY A 294 -15.20 1.47 12.91
N ARG A 295 -14.58 1.48 11.71
CA ARG A 295 -13.65 0.41 11.26
C ARG A 295 -12.57 0.09 12.27
N TYR A 296 -12.04 1.11 12.94
CA TYR A 296 -11.04 0.94 13.98
C TYR A 296 -11.49 1.65 15.26
N LEU A 297 -12.22 0.93 16.12
CA LEU A 297 -12.64 1.44 17.44
C LEU A 297 -11.47 1.78 18.36
N THR A 298 -10.31 1.13 18.16
CA THR A 298 -9.11 1.41 18.94
C THR A 298 -7.87 1.55 18.07
N ARG A 299 -6.91 2.34 18.54
CA ARG A 299 -5.59 2.44 17.91
C ARG A 299 -4.88 1.09 17.76
N ASP A 300 -5.15 0.13 18.65
CA ASP A 300 -4.53 -1.20 18.60
C ASP A 300 -5.18 -2.09 17.53
N THR A 301 -6.48 -1.94 17.25
CA THR A 301 -7.12 -2.59 16.08
C THR A 301 -6.52 -2.11 14.77
N LEU A 302 -6.28 -0.79 14.61
CA LEU A 302 -5.57 -0.26 13.44
C LEU A 302 -4.14 -0.80 13.35
N ALA A 303 -3.40 -0.81 14.47
CA ALA A 303 -2.04 -1.31 14.48
C ALA A 303 -1.94 -2.82 14.15
N ALA A 304 -2.93 -3.61 14.56
CA ALA A 304 -3.01 -5.03 14.21
C ALA A 304 -3.27 -5.22 12.70
N ASP A 305 -4.24 -4.51 12.14
CA ASP A 305 -4.58 -4.62 10.71
C ASP A 305 -3.47 -4.05 9.80
N ALA A 306 -2.81 -2.97 10.23
CA ALA A 306 -1.61 -2.44 9.58
C ALA A 306 -0.35 -3.33 9.78
N GLY A 307 -0.45 -4.44 10.53
CA GLY A 307 0.67 -5.34 10.80
C GLY A 307 1.83 -4.72 11.59
N GLN A 308 1.56 -3.63 12.33
CA GLN A 308 2.53 -2.93 13.17
C GLN A 308 2.57 -3.50 14.60
N ALA A 309 1.50 -4.20 15.03
CA ALA A 309 1.47 -4.93 16.29
C ALA A 309 1.94 -6.39 16.11
N ALA A 310 2.75 -6.85 17.06
CA ALA A 310 3.12 -8.27 17.17
C ALA A 310 1.91 -9.13 17.60
N VAL A 311 2.02 -10.44 17.42
CA VAL A 311 1.10 -11.43 18.01
C VAL A 311 1.77 -11.95 19.28
N ALA A 312 1.11 -11.78 20.43
CA ALA A 312 1.55 -12.40 21.67
C ALA A 312 1.16 -13.88 21.65
N ILE A 313 2.14 -14.76 21.86
CA ILE A 313 1.94 -16.18 22.12
C ILE A 313 2.32 -16.42 23.56
N GLU A 314 1.31 -16.69 24.39
CA GLU A 314 1.48 -16.93 25.80
C GLU A 314 0.97 -18.32 26.17
N SER A 315 1.79 -19.08 26.88
CA SER A 315 1.41 -20.28 27.62
C SER A 315 1.92 -20.13 29.06
N GLY A 316 1.46 -21.00 29.98
CA GLY A 316 1.88 -20.94 31.38
C GLY A 316 3.40 -20.99 31.61
N LYS A 317 4.19 -21.42 30.62
CA LYS A 317 5.66 -21.53 30.70
C LYS A 317 6.41 -20.65 29.69
N ARG A 318 5.73 -20.01 28.73
CA ARG A 318 6.40 -19.29 27.64
C ARG A 318 5.62 -18.04 27.26
N ARG A 319 6.34 -16.91 27.16
CA ARG A 319 5.85 -15.68 26.51
C ARG A 319 6.73 -15.36 25.32
N ALA A 320 6.14 -15.25 24.15
CA ALA A 320 6.83 -14.90 22.92
C ALA A 320 6.02 -13.88 22.12
N ALA A 321 6.72 -12.94 21.47
CA ALA A 321 6.11 -12.01 20.53
C ALA A 321 6.49 -12.42 19.11
N CYS A 322 5.51 -12.82 18.31
CA CYS A 322 5.69 -13.29 16.94
C CYS A 322 5.26 -12.25 15.91
N PHE A 323 5.80 -12.38 14.70
CA PHE A 323 5.42 -11.51 13.59
C PHE A 323 3.97 -11.79 13.16
N ARG A 324 3.19 -10.73 13.00
CA ARG A 324 1.81 -10.84 12.53
C ARG A 324 1.80 -11.08 11.03
N TRP A 325 1.31 -12.23 10.58
CA TRP A 325 1.15 -12.50 9.14
C TRP A 325 -0.23 -12.10 8.63
N ALA A 326 -1.30 -12.32 9.40
CA ALA A 326 -2.65 -11.91 9.05
C ALA A 326 -2.85 -10.40 9.29
N CYS A 327 -2.85 -9.61 8.21
CA CYS A 327 -3.09 -8.17 8.20
C CYS A 327 -3.29 -7.66 6.76
N ASN A 328 -3.78 -6.44 6.60
CA ASN A 328 -3.73 -5.72 5.32
C ASN A 328 -2.27 -5.36 4.93
N LYS A 329 -1.77 -5.98 3.85
CA LYS A 329 -0.38 -5.81 3.38
C LYS A 329 -0.11 -4.44 2.77
N ARG A 330 -1.09 -3.87 2.06
CA ARG A 330 -0.98 -2.53 1.45
C ARG A 330 -0.92 -1.47 2.55
N LEU A 331 -1.81 -1.57 3.55
CA LEU A 331 -1.78 -0.71 4.73
C LEU A 331 -0.47 -0.82 5.51
N ARG A 332 0.05 -2.04 5.69
CA ARG A 332 1.37 -2.25 6.31
C ARG A 332 2.46 -1.52 5.55
N GLN A 333 2.50 -1.66 4.23
CA GLN A 333 3.52 -1.02 3.41
C GLN A 333 3.43 0.51 3.48
N ALA A 334 2.21 1.07 3.49
CA ALA A 334 2.01 2.50 3.64
C ALA A 334 2.54 3.03 4.99
N PHE A 335 2.29 2.31 6.09
CA PHE A 335 2.87 2.64 7.41
C PHE A 335 4.39 2.47 7.46
N VAL A 336 4.95 1.44 6.79
CA VAL A 336 6.40 1.27 6.66
C VAL A 336 7.02 2.47 5.96
N THR A 337 6.43 2.93 4.85
CA THR A 337 6.89 4.10 4.11
C THR A 337 6.78 5.37 4.95
N LEU A 338 5.67 5.58 5.68
CA LEU A 338 5.53 6.71 6.61
C LEU A 338 6.63 6.68 7.69
N ALA A 339 6.84 5.54 8.33
CA ALA A 339 7.85 5.38 9.37
C ALA A 339 9.26 5.65 8.83
N ASP A 340 9.66 4.99 7.74
CA ASP A 340 11.00 5.14 7.16
C ASP A 340 11.26 6.57 6.66
N THR A 341 10.29 7.20 6.00
CA THR A 341 10.45 8.59 5.54
C THR A 341 10.55 9.58 6.71
N SER A 342 9.72 9.40 7.74
CA SER A 342 9.64 10.32 8.88
C SER A 342 10.92 10.38 9.70
N ARG A 343 11.65 9.26 9.86
CA ARG A 343 12.89 9.20 10.67
C ARG A 343 14.01 10.10 10.14
N HIS A 344 13.92 10.55 8.88
CA HIS A 344 14.92 11.44 8.28
C HIS A 344 14.69 12.92 8.57
N HIS A 345 13.56 13.30 9.16
CA HIS A 345 13.21 14.71 9.37
C HIS A 345 12.39 15.01 10.63
N ASN A 346 12.00 13.98 11.38
CA ASN A 346 11.26 14.08 12.64
C ASN A 346 12.15 13.50 13.77
N PRO A 347 12.64 14.34 14.71
CA PRO A 347 13.53 13.91 15.78
C PRO A 347 12.96 12.79 16.66
N TRP A 348 11.67 12.85 17.01
CA TRP A 348 11.01 11.78 17.77
C TRP A 348 10.98 10.45 17.00
N ALA A 349 10.73 10.52 15.70
CA ALA A 349 10.74 9.32 14.86
C ALA A 349 12.14 8.72 14.73
N GLN A 350 13.16 9.58 14.61
CA GLN A 350 14.56 9.17 14.56
C GLN A 350 14.99 8.53 15.89
N ASP A 351 14.63 9.12 17.01
CA ASP A 351 14.97 8.62 18.35
C ASP A 351 14.33 7.25 18.61
N LEU A 352 13.04 7.09 18.34
CA LEU A 352 12.36 5.79 18.47
C LEU A 352 13.00 4.70 17.61
N TYR A 353 13.39 5.05 16.38
CA TYR A 353 14.09 4.13 15.49
C TYR A 353 15.48 3.77 16.03
N ALA A 354 16.28 4.77 16.42
CA ALA A 354 17.63 4.58 16.94
C ALA A 354 17.63 3.76 18.24
N ALA A 355 16.69 4.04 19.15
CA ALA A 355 16.51 3.28 20.38
C ALA A 355 16.12 1.82 20.12
N ALA A 356 15.36 1.54 19.06
CA ALA A 356 15.06 0.16 18.66
C ALA A 356 16.30 -0.56 18.12
N ILE A 357 17.10 0.10 17.28
CA ILE A 357 18.38 -0.42 16.80
C ILE A 357 19.36 -0.65 17.96
N GLY A 358 19.44 0.28 18.91
CA GLY A 358 20.30 0.15 20.10
C GLY A 358 19.92 -1.03 21.01
N ARG A 359 18.67 -1.48 20.98
CA ARG A 359 18.22 -2.72 21.64
C ARG A 359 18.51 -4.00 20.84
N GLY A 360 19.26 -3.91 19.74
CA GLY A 360 19.60 -5.04 18.87
C GLY A 360 18.49 -5.47 17.91
N HIS A 361 17.45 -4.65 17.70
CA HIS A 361 16.44 -4.96 16.68
C HIS A 361 16.99 -4.68 15.27
N ASP A 362 16.62 -5.52 14.31
CA ASP A 362 16.91 -5.28 12.90
C ASP A 362 16.10 -4.10 12.33
N HIS A 363 16.49 -3.63 11.15
CA HIS A 363 15.83 -2.49 10.50
C HIS A 363 14.32 -2.70 10.31
N PRO A 364 13.81 -3.84 9.78
CA PRO A 364 12.38 -4.06 9.65
C PRO A 364 11.61 -4.01 10.99
N ARG A 365 12.17 -4.55 12.08
CA ARG A 365 11.55 -4.50 13.41
C ARG A 365 11.60 -3.09 14.00
N ALA A 366 12.68 -2.35 13.80
CA ALA A 366 12.78 -0.96 14.21
C ALA A 366 11.76 -0.07 13.49
N ILE A 367 11.61 -0.24 12.17
CA ILE A 367 10.59 0.47 11.38
C ILE A 367 9.18 0.15 11.85
N ARG A 368 8.85 -1.12 12.16
CA ARG A 368 7.53 -1.46 12.72
C ARG A 368 7.29 -0.90 14.11
N THR A 369 8.33 -0.80 14.94
CA THR A 369 8.24 -0.15 16.26
C THR A 369 7.82 1.32 16.09
N LEU A 370 8.46 2.03 15.16
CA LEU A 370 8.09 3.39 14.80
C LEU A 370 6.71 3.46 14.14
N GLY A 371 6.39 2.55 13.23
CA GLY A 371 5.08 2.43 12.57
C GLY A 371 3.95 2.25 13.58
N ARG A 372 4.15 1.45 14.65
CA ARG A 372 3.19 1.33 15.75
C ARG A 372 3.01 2.64 16.51
N GLY A 373 4.08 3.43 16.68
CA GLY A 373 4.00 4.79 17.22
C GLY A 373 3.11 5.68 16.35
N TRP A 374 3.33 5.66 15.04
CA TRP A 374 2.52 6.40 14.07
C TRP A 374 1.06 5.95 14.02
N CYS A 375 0.74 4.65 14.14
CA CYS A 375 -0.65 4.18 14.19
C CYS A 375 -1.45 4.90 15.28
N ARG A 376 -0.85 5.20 16.44
CA ARG A 376 -1.53 5.92 17.53
C ARG A 376 -1.89 7.35 17.14
N ILE A 377 -0.98 8.02 16.44
CA ILE A 377 -1.15 9.41 16.00
C ILE A 377 -2.17 9.45 14.86
N VAL A 378 -1.97 8.64 13.82
CA VAL A 378 -2.86 8.55 12.66
C VAL A 378 -4.28 8.21 13.09
N TRP A 379 -4.44 7.20 13.96
CA TRP A 379 -5.75 6.83 14.48
C TRP A 379 -6.44 8.00 15.19
N ARG A 380 -5.72 8.76 16.03
CA ARG A 380 -6.31 9.88 16.77
C ARG A 380 -6.70 11.03 15.84
N CYS A 381 -5.82 11.41 14.92
CA CYS A 381 -6.09 12.45 13.92
C CYS A 381 -7.29 12.08 13.04
N TRP A 382 -7.35 10.82 12.58
CA TRP A 382 -8.45 10.30 11.79
C TRP A 382 -9.76 10.33 12.56
N GLN A 383 -9.82 9.75 13.77
CA GLN A 383 -11.03 9.75 14.59
C GLN A 383 -11.57 11.16 14.89
N ASP A 384 -10.69 12.09 15.23
CA ASP A 384 -11.07 13.46 15.57
C ASP A 384 -11.38 14.33 14.34
N ARG A 385 -11.10 13.84 13.13
CA ARG A 385 -11.14 14.62 11.87
C ARG A 385 -10.22 15.84 11.89
N VAL A 386 -9.08 15.73 12.57
CA VAL A 386 -8.12 16.83 12.75
C VAL A 386 -6.79 16.48 12.10
N PRO A 387 -6.27 17.33 11.19
CA PRO A 387 -4.93 17.18 10.66
C PRO A 387 -3.84 17.07 11.73
N TYR A 388 -2.81 16.29 11.43
CA TYR A 388 -1.64 16.17 12.29
C TYR A 388 -0.93 17.52 12.44
N ASP A 389 -0.86 17.97 13.69
CA ASP A 389 -0.13 19.16 14.08
C ASP A 389 1.08 18.77 14.95
N PRO A 390 2.32 19.01 14.48
CA PRO A 390 3.53 18.79 15.26
C PRO A 390 3.53 19.49 16.62
N ALA A 391 2.88 20.64 16.78
CA ALA A 391 2.81 21.39 18.04
C ALA A 391 2.02 20.62 19.12
N ARG A 392 1.00 19.85 18.71
CA ARG A 392 0.17 19.04 19.61
C ARG A 392 0.80 17.69 19.94
N HIS A 393 1.85 17.30 19.24
CA HIS A 393 2.54 16.04 19.47
C HIS A 393 3.52 16.13 20.66
N ARG A 394 3.02 15.88 21.88
CA ARG A 394 3.79 15.98 23.13
C ARG A 394 5.14 15.26 23.12
N ALA A 395 5.20 14.05 22.56
CA ALA A 395 6.46 13.30 22.51
C ALA A 395 7.48 13.97 21.58
N LEU A 396 7.05 14.50 20.43
CA LEU A 396 7.90 15.34 19.58
C LEU A 396 8.34 16.62 20.29
N GLN A 397 7.43 17.30 21.00
CA GLN A 397 7.76 18.54 21.71
C GLN A 397 8.92 18.35 22.70
N ARG A 398 9.02 17.21 23.39
CA ARG A 398 10.17 16.91 24.27
C ARG A 398 11.54 16.91 23.57
N HIS A 399 11.59 16.73 22.26
CA HIS A 399 12.84 16.78 21.49
C HIS A 399 13.13 18.14 20.85
N VAL A 400 12.11 18.99 20.68
CA VAL A 400 12.25 20.27 19.95
C VAL A 400 12.08 21.49 20.84
N THR A 401 11.43 21.35 21.99
CA THR A 401 11.25 22.44 22.94
C THR A 401 12.60 22.80 23.55
N VAL A 402 13.08 23.99 23.22
CA VAL A 402 14.23 24.61 23.89
C VAL A 402 13.76 25.06 25.26
N THR A 403 14.44 24.63 26.31
CA THR A 403 14.19 25.09 27.67
C THR A 403 15.29 26.05 28.10
N ILE A 404 14.90 27.20 28.63
CA ILE A 404 15.83 28.14 29.26
C ILE A 404 15.87 27.80 30.75
N PRO A 405 17.05 27.58 31.34
CA PRO A 405 17.19 27.52 32.79
C PRO A 405 16.84 28.89 33.39
N THR A 406 15.83 28.94 34.25
CA THR A 406 15.52 30.14 35.05
C THR A 406 15.59 29.83 36.53
N ALA A 407 15.71 30.86 37.38
CA ALA A 407 15.81 30.72 38.83
C ALA A 407 14.58 30.04 39.47
N SER A 408 13.43 30.08 38.79
CA SER A 408 12.16 29.45 39.18
C SER A 408 11.92 28.08 38.49
N GLY A 409 12.92 27.55 37.77
CA GLY A 409 12.87 26.27 37.06
C GLY A 409 13.03 26.41 35.54
N PRO A 410 13.17 25.30 34.79
CA PRO A 410 13.28 25.36 33.33
C PRO A 410 11.96 25.85 32.70
N VAL A 411 12.00 26.93 31.93
CA VAL A 411 10.83 27.48 31.22
C VAL A 411 10.96 27.21 29.71
N PRO A 412 9.88 26.80 29.01
CA PRO A 412 9.91 26.63 27.55
C PRO A 412 10.16 27.97 26.83
N ASP A 413 11.20 28.04 26.00
CA ASP A 413 11.38 29.14 25.04
C ASP A 413 10.67 28.80 23.73
N LEU A 414 9.42 29.25 23.64
CA LEU A 414 8.58 29.06 22.45
C LEU A 414 9.17 29.76 21.22
N ALA A 415 9.85 30.89 21.38
CA ALA A 415 10.45 31.65 20.29
C ALA A 415 11.73 30.99 19.75
N ALA A 416 12.59 30.43 20.61
CA ALA A 416 13.73 29.62 20.15
C ALA A 416 13.28 28.27 19.56
N THR A 417 12.24 27.65 20.13
CA THR A 417 11.65 26.41 19.60
C THR A 417 11.11 26.60 18.17
N GLN A 418 10.40 27.71 17.92
CA GLN A 418 9.93 28.09 16.58
C GLN A 418 11.09 28.44 15.62
N ARG A 419 12.13 29.13 16.11
CA ARG A 419 13.34 29.42 15.31
C ARG A 419 14.14 28.16 14.94
N MET A 420 14.28 27.18 15.83
CA MET A 420 15.00 25.93 15.54
C MET A 420 14.22 25.02 14.58
N THR A 421 12.90 24.95 14.75
CA THR A 421 12.03 24.20 13.83
C THR A 421 11.99 24.83 12.43
N GLY A 422 12.09 26.17 12.32
CA GLY A 422 12.25 26.90 11.07
C GLY A 422 13.66 26.86 10.46
N ALA A 423 14.72 26.98 11.28
CA ALA A 423 16.12 27.01 10.82
C ALA A 423 16.62 25.68 10.26
N ALA A 424 16.07 24.55 10.74
CA ALA A 424 16.31 23.24 10.14
C ALA A 424 15.80 23.14 8.67
N VAL A 425 14.89 24.03 8.26
CA VAL A 425 14.40 24.14 6.88
C VAL A 425 15.34 24.99 6.01
N THR A 426 15.89 26.08 6.54
CA THR A 426 16.77 27.02 5.80
C THR A 426 18.22 26.53 5.68
N GLN A 427 18.80 25.87 6.68
CA GLN A 427 20.19 25.34 6.57
C GLN A 427 20.33 24.26 5.49
N ARG A 428 19.25 23.52 5.17
CA ARG A 428 19.24 22.54 4.08
C ARG A 428 19.06 23.17 2.69
N ALA A 429 18.41 24.33 2.61
CA ALA A 429 18.36 25.16 1.39
C ALA A 429 19.73 25.80 1.09
N ALA A 430 20.43 26.29 2.12
CA ALA A 430 21.79 26.82 1.98
C ALA A 430 22.82 25.76 1.55
N ARG A 431 22.69 24.51 2.03
CA ARG A 431 23.53 23.38 1.58
C ARG A 431 23.27 22.97 0.12
N LYS A 432 22.06 23.19 -0.41
CA LYS A 432 21.75 23.03 -1.85
C LYS A 432 22.22 24.21 -2.71
N GLY A 433 22.30 25.42 -2.15
CA GLY A 433 22.83 26.61 -2.83
C GLY A 433 24.35 26.58 -3.01
N ARG A 434 25.11 26.12 -1.99
CA ARG A 434 26.58 26.00 -2.07
C ARG A 434 27.06 24.86 -2.99
N ALA A 435 26.24 23.86 -3.27
CA ALA A 435 26.55 22.81 -4.26
C ALA A 435 26.21 23.20 -5.71
N ARG A 436 25.66 24.40 -5.94
CA ARG A 436 25.41 24.99 -7.27
C ARG A 436 26.41 26.08 -7.65
N SER A 437 27.33 26.43 -6.75
CA SER A 437 28.32 27.50 -6.89
C SER A 437 29.77 27.00 -6.73
N ALA A 438 29.96 25.68 -6.79
CA ALA A 438 31.27 25.01 -6.78
C ALA A 438 31.33 23.98 -7.91
#